data_AF-A0A7V0JTW6-F1
#
_entry.id   AF-A0A7V0JTW6-F1
#
_cell.length_a   1.000
_cell.length_b   1.000
_cell.length_c   1.000
_cell.angle_alpha   90.00
_cell.angle_beta   90.00
_cell.angle_gamma   90.00
#
_symmetry.space_group_name_H-M   'P 1'
#
loop_
_entity.id
_entity.type
_entity.pdbx_description
1 polymer ?
#
loop_
_entity_poly.entity_id
_entity_poly.type
_entity_poly.pdbx_seq_one_letter_code
_entity_poly.pdbx_strand_id
1 'polypeptide(L)'
;LCSLEPPGFRFRRFYFRPEGIEFGRRAILGATKLPVLVVDEVGPLELTGRGFAPALREALRERVGGSTIIAVRPGILGEVRSSFGIHGARIYRI
;
A
#
# COMPACT_ATOMS: atom_id res chain seq x y z
N LEU A 1 -3.74 -6.59 -11.47
CA LEU A 1 -3.35 -5.19 -11.14
C LEU A 1 -2.30 -4.67 -12.10
N CYS A 2 -1.16 -5.35 -12.21
CA CYS A 2 -0.11 -5.01 -13.17
C CYS A 2 0.19 -6.18 -14.14
N SER A 3 0.85 -5.86 -15.25
CA SER A 3 1.32 -6.78 -16.30
C SER A 3 2.68 -6.32 -16.85
N LEU A 4 3.39 -7.20 -17.56
CA LEU A 4 4.60 -6.82 -18.30
C LEU A 4 4.26 -6.14 -19.65
N GLU A 5 3.05 -6.35 -20.13
CA GLU A 5 2.53 -5.82 -21.39
C GLU A 5 1.43 -4.77 -21.14
N PRO A 6 1.21 -3.82 -22.06
CA PRO A 6 0.07 -2.91 -22.02
C PRO A 6 -1.29 -3.66 -22.04
N PRO A 7 -2.41 -3.01 -21.67
CA PRO A 7 -2.60 -1.57 -21.41
C PRO A 7 -2.36 -1.15 -19.96
N GLY A 8 -2.31 0.17 -19.73
CA GLY A 8 -2.14 0.80 -18.42
C GLY A 8 -1.05 1.86 -18.43
N PHE A 9 -0.82 2.51 -17.27
CA PHE A 9 0.35 3.39 -17.16
C PHE A 9 1.59 2.58 -16.83
N ARG A 10 2.71 2.90 -17.50
CA ARG A 10 3.98 2.24 -17.21
C ARG A 10 4.61 2.84 -15.96
N PHE A 11 5.08 1.97 -15.06
CA PHE A 11 5.98 2.32 -13.97
C PHE A 11 7.07 1.25 -13.89
N ARG A 12 8.32 1.66 -14.14
CA ARG A 12 9.46 0.76 -14.34
C ARG A 12 9.13 -0.28 -15.43
N ARG A 13 9.23 -1.57 -15.11
CA ARG A 13 9.00 -2.70 -16.05
C ARG A 13 7.53 -3.14 -16.16
N PHE A 14 6.62 -2.53 -15.40
CA PHE A 14 5.24 -2.98 -15.31
C PHE A 14 4.27 -1.94 -15.84
N TYR A 15 3.15 -2.39 -16.39
CA TYR A 15 1.99 -1.60 -16.74
C TYR A 15 0.92 -1.82 -15.68
N PHE A 16 0.41 -0.73 -15.09
CA PHE A 16 -0.62 -0.76 -14.05
C PHE A 16 -1.94 -0.30 -14.63
N ARG A 17 -2.98 -1.13 -14.44
CA ARG A 17 -4.34 -0.79 -14.83
C ARG A 17 -4.96 0.15 -13.79
N PRO A 18 -5.43 1.36 -14.19
CA PRO A 18 -6.06 2.30 -13.26
C PRO A 18 -7.23 1.69 -12.47
N GLU A 19 -8.04 0.86 -13.11
CA GLU A 19 -9.23 0.24 -12.53
C GLU A 19 -8.84 -0.74 -11.41
N GLY A 20 -7.72 -1.45 -11.58
CA GLY A 20 -7.18 -2.34 -10.56
C GLY A 20 -6.68 -1.57 -9.35
N ILE A 21 -6.04 -0.42 -9.55
CA ILE A 21 -5.58 0.44 -8.46
C ILE A 21 -6.80 0.98 -7.69
N GLU A 22 -7.82 1.44 -8.41
CA GLU A 22 -9.02 1.99 -7.81
C GLU A 22 -9.82 0.93 -7.03
N PHE A 23 -9.89 -0.29 -7.56
CA PHE A 23 -10.45 -1.41 -6.81
C PHE A 23 -9.71 -1.64 -5.48
N GLY A 24 -8.37 -1.69 -5.49
CA GLY A 24 -7.58 -1.86 -4.27
C GLY A 24 -7.72 -0.70 -3.29
N ARG A 25 -7.78 0.55 -3.78
CA ARG A 25 -8.03 1.73 -2.93
C ARG A 25 -9.37 1.63 -2.20
N ARG A 26 -10.45 1.30 -2.91
CA ARG A 26 -11.77 1.11 -2.29
C ARG A 26 -11.77 -0.02 -1.27
N ALA A 27 -11.05 -1.11 -1.52
CA ALA A 27 -10.90 -2.20 -0.55
C ALA A 27 -10.18 -1.75 0.72
N ILE A 28 -9.08 -0.98 0.60
CA ILE A 28 -8.35 -0.43 1.74
C ILE A 28 -9.24 0.50 2.58
N LEU A 29 -9.96 1.42 1.92
CA LEU A 29 -10.86 2.36 2.61
C LEU A 29 -12.06 1.66 3.25
N GLY A 30 -12.64 0.66 2.58
CA GLY A 30 -13.74 -0.14 3.14
C GLY A 30 -13.32 -0.97 4.36
N ALA A 31 -12.03 -1.28 4.48
CA ALA A 31 -11.49 -2.07 5.57
C ALA A 31 -11.13 -1.24 6.82
N THR A 32 -11.25 0.10 6.82
CA THR A 32 -10.85 0.95 7.97
C THR A 32 -11.58 0.59 9.27
N LYS A 33 -12.81 0.09 9.18
CA LYS A 33 -13.63 -0.33 10.34
C LYS A 33 -13.46 -1.81 10.72
N LEU A 34 -12.68 -2.57 9.96
CA LEU A 34 -12.46 -4.00 10.22
C LEU A 34 -11.34 -4.21 11.24
N PRO A 35 -11.37 -5.31 12.02
CA PRO A 35 -10.34 -5.59 13.04
C PRO A 35 -8.92 -5.71 12.47
N VAL A 36 -8.80 -6.16 11.22
CA VAL A 36 -7.52 -6.37 10.54
C VAL A 36 -7.57 -5.80 9.13
N LEU A 37 -6.55 -5.03 8.77
CA LEU A 37 -6.25 -4.61 7.40
C LEU A 37 -4.90 -5.21 7.00
N VAL A 38 -4.87 -5.94 5.89
CA VAL A 38 -3.65 -6.45 5.28
C VAL A 38 -3.44 -5.77 3.94
N VAL A 39 -2.30 -5.12 3.76
CA VAL A 39 -1.88 -4.55 2.48
C VAL A 39 -0.64 -5.29 2.03
N ASP A 40 -0.82 -6.13 1.01
CA ASP A 40 0.27 -6.87 0.40
C ASP A 40 1.02 -5.99 -0.61
N GLU A 41 2.34 -5.98 -0.49
CA GLU A 41 3.31 -5.19 -1.27
C GLU A 41 3.06 -3.67 -1.30
N VAL A 42 3.50 -2.95 -0.26
CA VAL A 42 3.74 -1.49 -0.34
C VAL A 42 5.15 -1.23 -0.84
N GLY A 43 5.25 -0.64 -2.03
CA GLY A 43 6.49 -0.63 -2.80
C GLY A 43 6.87 0.72 -3.39
N PRO A 44 7.80 0.72 -4.36
CA PRO A 44 8.30 1.94 -4.98
C PRO A 44 7.23 2.79 -5.65
N LEU A 45 6.12 2.21 -6.13
CA LEU A 45 5.02 2.99 -6.71
C LEU A 45 4.34 3.82 -5.62
N GLU A 46 4.02 3.21 -4.49
CA GLU A 46 3.37 3.86 -3.34
C GLU A 46 4.26 4.95 -2.73
N LEU A 47 5.58 4.76 -2.72
CA LEU A 47 6.53 5.78 -2.29
C LEU A 47 6.49 7.05 -3.16
N THR A 48 6.06 6.97 -4.42
CA THR A 48 5.83 8.16 -5.26
C THR A 48 4.50 8.88 -4.97
N GLY A 49 3.73 8.42 -3.98
CA GLY A 49 2.38 8.93 -3.71
C GLY A 49 1.29 8.40 -4.65
N ARG A 50 1.64 7.45 -5.53
CA ARG A 50 0.73 6.80 -6.49
C ARG A 50 0.28 5.44 -5.96
N GLY A 51 -0.39 4.65 -6.83
CA GLY A 51 -0.86 3.30 -6.47
C GLY A 51 -1.80 3.35 -5.28
N PHE A 52 -1.54 2.55 -4.26
CA PHE A 52 -2.36 2.49 -3.05
C PHE A 52 -2.06 3.59 -2.02
N ALA A 53 -1.03 4.42 -2.23
CA ALA A 53 -0.58 5.38 -1.23
C ALA A 53 -1.66 6.36 -0.73
N PRO A 54 -2.55 6.92 -1.58
CA PRO A 54 -3.61 7.81 -1.09
C PRO A 54 -4.54 7.12 -0.09
N ALA A 55 -5.08 5.96 -0.46
CA ALA A 55 -5.99 5.19 0.39
C ALA A 55 -5.29 4.64 1.64
N LEU A 56 -4.02 4.22 1.54
CA LEU A 56 -3.26 3.73 2.68
C LEU A 56 -2.99 4.85 3.70
N ARG A 57 -2.63 6.07 3.25
CA ARG A 57 -2.45 7.22 4.15
C ARG A 57 -3.75 7.55 4.86
N GLU A 58 -4.87 7.56 4.14
CA GLU A 58 -6.19 7.80 4.72
C GLU A 58 -6.55 6.73 5.75
N ALA A 59 -6.42 5.46 5.39
CA ALA A 59 -6.68 4.34 6.30
C ALA A 59 -5.80 4.40 7.56
N LEU A 60 -4.51 4.72 7.44
CA LEU A 60 -3.63 4.83 8.61
C LEU A 60 -4.01 5.98 9.55
N ARG A 61 -4.62 7.07 9.04
CA ARG A 61 -5.10 8.17 9.88
C ARG A 61 -6.45 7.88 10.53
N GLU A 62 -7.36 7.26 9.78
CA GLU A 62 -8.75 7.10 10.20
C GLU A 62 -8.98 5.88 11.10
N ARG A 63 -8.09 4.89 11.04
CA ARG A 63 -8.22 3.68 11.83
C ARG A 63 -8.05 3.98 13.32
N VAL A 64 -9.11 3.76 14.08
CA VAL A 64 -9.11 3.76 15.54
C VAL A 64 -9.14 2.31 16.00
N GLY A 65 -7.98 1.81 16.45
CA GLY A 65 -7.84 0.41 16.87
C GLY A 65 -7.69 -0.60 15.73
N GLY A 66 -7.60 -1.88 16.10
CA GLY A 66 -7.31 -2.98 15.16
C GLY A 66 -5.85 -3.05 14.73
N SER A 67 -5.53 -4.06 13.92
CA SER A 67 -4.16 -4.32 13.43
C SER A 67 -4.05 -4.01 11.94
N THR A 68 -2.97 -3.31 11.56
CA THR A 68 -2.60 -3.13 10.16
C THR A 68 -1.31 -3.89 9.89
N ILE A 69 -1.35 -4.80 8.91
CA ILE A 69 -0.20 -5.58 8.45
C ILE A 69 0.15 -5.08 7.07
N ILE A 70 1.41 -4.70 6.88
CA ILE A 70 1.90 -4.18 5.60
C ILE A 70 3.11 -5.02 5.21
N ALA A 71 3.04 -5.66 4.04
CA ALA A 71 4.20 -6.33 3.46
C ALA A 71 5.07 -5.30 2.74
N VAL A 72 6.35 -5.25 3.10
CA VAL A 72 7.32 -4.28 2.58
C VAL A 72 8.62 -4.99 2.25
N ARG A 73 9.23 -4.66 1.11
CA ARG A 73 10.56 -5.19 0.76
C ARG A 73 11.62 -4.66 1.74
N PRO A 74 12.52 -5.51 2.28
CA PRO A 74 13.46 -5.11 3.31
C PRO A 74 14.28 -3.86 2.99
N GLY A 75 14.72 -3.72 1.72
CA GLY A 75 15.54 -2.59 1.27
C GLY A 75 14.86 -1.21 1.28
N ILE A 76 13.53 -1.14 1.41
CA ILE A 76 12.77 0.12 1.42
C ILE A 76 11.95 0.31 2.70
N LEU A 77 12.15 -0.53 3.72
CA LEU A 77 11.38 -0.48 4.97
C LEU A 77 11.48 0.90 5.65
N GLY A 78 12.68 1.49 5.68
CA GLY A 78 12.89 2.81 6.27
C GLY A 78 12.10 3.91 5.55
N GLU A 79 12.15 3.92 4.22
CA GLU A 79 11.42 4.87 3.37
C GLU A 79 9.91 4.74 3.54
N VAL A 80 9.39 3.50 3.56
CA VAL A 80 7.96 3.25 3.77
C VAL A 80 7.53 3.74 5.15
N ARG A 81 8.28 3.44 6.20
CA ARG A 81 7.96 3.94 7.55
C ARG A 81 7.91 5.46 7.60
N SER A 82 8.88 6.13 6.99
CA SER A 82 8.93 7.59 6.94
C SER A 82 7.78 8.17 6.11
N SER A 83 7.52 7.65 4.92
CA SER A 83 6.50 8.17 3.99
C SER A 83 5.06 8.02 4.51
N PHE A 84 4.81 7.00 5.33
CA PHE A 84 3.49 6.67 5.85
C PHE A 84 3.33 6.98 7.36
N GLY A 85 4.33 7.58 8.01
CA GLY A 85 4.27 7.92 9.44
C GLY A 85 4.14 6.70 10.36
N ILE A 86 4.74 5.57 9.98
CA ILE A 86 4.61 4.31 10.72
C ILE A 86 5.69 4.25 11.82
N HIS A 87 5.26 4.58 13.04
CA HIS A 87 6.07 4.54 14.25
C HIS A 87 5.66 3.35 15.13
N GLY A 88 6.62 2.75 15.86
CA GLY A 88 6.34 1.67 16.82
C GLY A 88 5.85 0.34 16.22
N ALA A 89 5.83 0.17 14.90
CA ALA A 89 5.41 -1.09 14.29
C ALA A 89 6.33 -2.26 14.64
N ARG A 90 5.73 -3.42 14.90
CA ARG A 90 6.46 -4.69 15.02
C ARG A 90 6.89 -5.16 13.64
N ILE A 91 8.16 -5.53 13.51
CA ILE A 91 8.74 -5.99 12.24
C ILE A 91 8.96 -7.50 12.34
N TYR A 92 8.34 -8.24 11.42
CA TYR A 92 8.56 -9.67 11.26
C TYR A 92 9.42 -9.88 10.00
N ARG A 93 10.54 -10.57 10.15
CA ARG A 93 11.37 -11.01 9.02
C ARG A 93 11.02 -12.47 8.76
N ILE A 94 10.55 -12.74 7.55
CA ILE A 94 10.25 -14.08 7.04
C ILE A 94 11.33 -14.49 6.04
#